data_AF-A0A4Z2EIR2-F1
#
_entry.id   AF-A0A4Z2EIR2-F1
#
_cell.length_a   1.000
_cell.length_b   1.000
_cell.length_c   1.000
_cell.angle_alpha   90.00
_cell.angle_beta   90.00
_cell.angle_gamma   90.00
#
_symmetry.space_group_name_H-M   'P 1'
#
loop_
_entity.id
_entity.type
_entity.pdbx_description
1 polymer ?
#
loop_
_entity_poly.entity_id
_entity_poly.type
_entity_poly.pdbx_seq_one_letter_code
_entity_poly.pdbx_strand_id
1 'polypeptide(L)'
;MSSPGVLSVLTPLVISHLTGVALYTLPIQFQEIAVEHFPVSETEAVVLTAIAVYTAGLALPHNTHRLLTGRGTEHGWKVLKLVAVLYLAVLLGCTALINFSLGFILALTLVPVAAFVTPDVPKALSAFILVILSPACTLLFSVFFFQELQEMPVSFLDGWMLFLSVISQGILDHALYGSLVYPLVALLVYPCWLLFWNILFWK
;
A
#
# COMPACT_ATOMS: atom_id res chain seq x y z
N MET A 1 -20.93 27.16 -9.97
CA MET A 1 -21.50 25.80 -9.78
C MET A 1 -20.35 24.81 -9.72
N SER A 2 -19.74 24.64 -8.55
CA SER A 2 -18.63 23.70 -8.36
C SER A 2 -19.18 22.29 -8.13
N SER A 3 -18.88 21.37 -9.04
CA SER A 3 -19.36 19.99 -9.03
C SER A 3 -18.94 19.26 -7.74
N PRO A 4 -19.85 18.98 -6.80
CA PRO A 4 -19.54 18.27 -5.55
C PRO A 4 -19.01 16.85 -5.81
N GLY A 5 -19.30 16.28 -6.98
CA GLY A 5 -18.87 14.94 -7.37
C GLY A 5 -17.38 14.83 -7.66
N VAL A 6 -16.75 15.83 -8.28
CA VAL A 6 -15.33 15.74 -8.68
C VAL A 6 -14.41 15.81 -7.46
N LEU A 7 -14.68 16.72 -6.53
CA LEU A 7 -13.88 16.88 -5.32
C LEU A 7 -13.93 15.63 -4.42
N SER A 8 -15.09 14.93 -4.41
CA SER A 8 -15.26 13.69 -3.65
C SER A 8 -14.32 12.58 -4.10
N VAL A 9 -14.00 12.51 -5.40
CA VAL A 9 -13.08 11.50 -5.97
C VAL A 9 -11.63 11.98 -5.93
N LEU A 10 -11.39 13.27 -6.17
CA LEU A 10 -10.05 13.84 -6.22
C LEU A 10 -9.32 13.75 -4.87
N THR A 11 -10.05 14.00 -3.78
CA THR A 11 -9.49 14.00 -2.41
C THR A 11 -8.84 12.66 -2.03
N PRO A 12 -9.54 11.51 -2.07
CA PRO A 12 -8.92 10.23 -1.76
C PRO A 12 -7.81 9.87 -2.75
N LEU A 13 -7.92 10.26 -4.04
CA LEU A 13 -6.87 10.03 -5.03
C LEU A 13 -5.58 10.75 -4.64
N VAL A 14 -5.65 12.06 -4.42
CA VAL A 14 -4.48 12.88 -4.07
C VAL A 14 -3.87 12.41 -2.75
N ILE A 15 -4.71 12.21 -1.72
CA ILE A 15 -4.20 11.83 -0.40
C ILE A 15 -3.53 10.45 -0.45
N SER A 16 -4.10 9.47 -1.16
CA SER A 16 -3.48 8.14 -1.29
C SER A 16 -2.10 8.22 -1.97
N HIS A 17 -1.95 9.06 -3.00
CA HIS A 17 -0.66 9.26 -3.66
C HIS A 17 0.32 10.07 -2.80
N LEU A 18 -0.14 11.08 -2.06
CA LEU A 18 0.71 11.80 -1.11
C LEU A 18 1.22 10.87 0.00
N THR A 19 0.40 9.92 0.47
CA THR A 19 0.86 8.88 1.40
C THR A 19 1.88 7.94 0.75
N GLY A 20 1.70 7.60 -0.53
CA GLY A 20 2.71 6.86 -1.30
C GLY A 20 4.04 7.62 -1.45
N VAL A 21 3.97 8.92 -1.75
CA VAL A 21 5.15 9.80 -1.81
C VAL A 21 5.82 9.88 -0.44
N ALA A 22 5.05 10.04 0.63
CA ALA A 22 5.58 10.04 1.99
C ALA A 22 6.26 8.70 2.31
N LEU A 23 5.65 7.58 1.92
CA LEU A 23 6.25 6.26 2.10
C LEU A 23 7.56 6.17 1.33
N TYR A 24 7.60 6.69 0.10
CA TYR A 24 8.79 6.69 -0.75
C TYR A 24 9.94 7.54 -0.19
N THR A 25 9.67 8.77 0.27
CA THR A 25 10.71 9.76 0.60
C THR A 25 11.13 9.76 2.07
N LEU A 26 10.17 9.65 3.01
CA LEU A 26 10.44 9.89 4.42
C LEU A 26 11.42 8.89 5.06
N PRO A 27 11.38 7.57 4.72
CA PRO A 27 12.29 6.60 5.34
C PRO A 27 13.76 6.94 5.19
N ILE A 28 14.17 7.46 4.03
CA ILE A 28 15.56 7.86 3.77
C ILE A 28 15.83 9.28 4.29
N GLN A 29 14.93 10.23 4.07
CA GLN A 29 15.15 11.63 4.44
C GLN A 29 15.30 11.86 5.94
N PHE A 30 14.61 11.07 6.77
CA PHE A 30 14.61 11.22 8.22
C PHE A 30 15.45 10.18 8.95
N GLN A 31 16.22 9.34 8.24
CA GLN A 31 16.99 8.26 8.87
C GLN A 31 18.04 8.80 9.85
N GLU A 32 18.79 9.84 9.47
CA GLU A 32 19.84 10.44 10.31
C GLU A 32 19.23 11.08 11.57
N ILE A 33 18.16 11.85 11.39
CA ILE A 33 17.42 12.48 12.49
C ILE A 33 16.90 11.41 13.46
N ALA A 34 16.39 10.29 12.95
CA ALA A 34 15.89 9.20 13.79
C ALA A 34 17.00 8.54 14.62
N VAL A 35 18.18 8.30 14.03
CA VAL A 35 19.35 7.73 14.74
C VAL A 35 19.91 8.67 15.79
N GLU A 36 19.83 9.99 15.57
CA GLU A 36 20.24 10.98 16.58
C GLU A 36 19.31 10.98 17.80
N HIS A 37 18.02 10.74 17.61
CA HIS A 37 16.99 10.85 18.66
C HIS A 37 16.65 9.50 19.32
N PHE A 38 16.89 8.38 18.64
CA PHE A 38 16.54 7.04 19.10
C PHE A 38 17.74 6.09 19.02
N PRO A 39 17.89 5.14 19.97
CA PRO A 39 18.98 4.16 19.98
C PRO A 39 18.72 3.03 18.97
N VAL A 40 18.64 3.38 17.69
CA VAL A 40 18.39 2.46 16.58
C VAL A 40 19.47 2.64 15.51
N SER A 41 19.71 1.58 14.73
CA SER A 41 20.56 1.67 13.54
C SER A 41 19.84 2.40 12.39
N GLU A 42 20.59 2.85 11.38
CA GLU A 42 20.03 3.49 10.18
C GLU A 42 19.02 2.57 9.46
N THR A 43 19.34 1.28 9.36
CA THR A 43 18.46 0.29 8.71
C THR A 43 17.14 0.11 9.48
N GLU A 44 17.20 0.07 10.81
CA GLU A 44 16.01 0.02 11.67
C GLU A 44 15.19 1.29 11.55
N ALA A 45 15.82 2.48 11.57
CA ALA A 45 15.14 3.75 11.40
C ALA A 45 14.34 3.83 10.08
N VAL A 46 14.94 3.36 8.98
CA VAL A 46 14.30 3.29 7.67
C VAL A 46 13.05 2.39 7.72
N VAL A 47 13.17 1.18 8.27
CA VAL A 47 12.05 0.21 8.34
C VAL A 47 10.94 0.70 9.25
N LEU A 48 11.28 1.22 10.44
CA LEU A 48 10.31 1.73 11.39
C LEU A 48 9.54 2.93 10.83
N THR A 49 10.23 3.83 10.12
CA THR A 49 9.59 4.96 9.44
C THR A 49 8.64 4.48 8.34
N ALA A 50 9.06 3.51 7.54
CA ALA A 50 8.22 2.93 6.50
C ALA A 50 6.96 2.27 7.09
N ILE A 51 7.09 1.49 8.18
CA ILE A 51 5.96 0.90 8.89
C ILE A 51 5.04 1.98 9.46
N ALA A 52 5.59 3.04 10.05
CA ALA A 52 4.81 4.14 10.61
C ALA A 52 3.98 4.84 9.52
N VAL A 53 4.57 5.15 8.36
CA VAL A 53 3.84 5.78 7.25
C VAL A 53 2.80 4.81 6.67
N TYR A 54 3.16 3.55 6.46
CA TYR A 54 2.25 2.53 5.92
C TYR A 54 1.04 2.30 6.84
N THR A 55 1.26 2.25 8.16
CA THR A 55 0.18 2.09 9.13
C THR A 55 -0.65 3.36 9.29
N ALA A 56 -0.04 4.55 9.23
CA ALA A 56 -0.76 5.81 9.22
C ALA A 56 -1.72 5.92 8.02
N GLY A 57 -1.33 5.36 6.86
CA GLY A 57 -2.20 5.29 5.68
C GLY A 57 -3.48 4.48 5.90
N LEU A 58 -3.49 3.51 6.82
CA LEU A 58 -4.71 2.77 7.18
C LEU A 58 -5.76 3.66 7.87
N ALA A 59 -5.32 4.74 8.53
CA ALA A 59 -6.23 5.71 9.14
C ALA A 59 -6.86 6.68 8.12
N LEU A 60 -6.46 6.63 6.84
CA LEU A 60 -6.89 7.58 5.81
C LEU A 60 -8.40 7.76 5.68
N PRO A 61 -9.26 6.72 5.68
CA PRO A 61 -10.70 6.93 5.55
C PRO A 61 -11.26 7.87 6.60
N HIS A 62 -10.75 7.83 7.83
CA HIS A 62 -11.19 8.73 8.89
C HIS A 62 -10.79 10.19 8.58
N ASN A 63 -9.62 10.40 7.97
CA ASN A 63 -9.10 11.72 7.63
C ASN A 63 -9.72 12.30 6.34
N THR A 64 -9.92 11.47 5.31
CA THR A 64 -10.55 11.86 4.05
C THR A 64 -12.03 12.16 4.23
N HIS A 65 -12.78 11.34 4.99
CA HIS A 65 -14.18 11.62 5.28
C HIS A 65 -14.39 12.85 6.18
N ARG A 66 -13.46 13.12 7.10
CA ARG A 66 -13.48 14.36 7.91
C ARG A 66 -13.25 15.60 7.06
N LEU A 67 -12.36 15.55 6.07
CA LEU A 67 -12.15 16.66 5.15
C LEU A 67 -13.35 16.85 4.22
N LEU A 68 -14.03 15.77 3.86
CA LEU A 68 -15.11 15.83 2.89
C LEU A 68 -16.41 16.45 3.44
N THR A 69 -16.70 16.42 4.76
CA THR A 69 -17.85 17.04 5.51
C THR A 69 -19.24 17.14 4.85
N GLY A 70 -19.40 16.60 3.65
CA GLY A 70 -20.49 16.79 2.72
C GLY A 70 -20.61 15.50 1.95
N ARG A 71 -21.65 14.75 2.31
CA ARG A 71 -22.19 13.53 1.69
C ARG A 71 -21.38 13.05 0.48
N GLY A 72 -20.62 11.98 0.66
CA GLY A 72 -20.15 11.22 -0.48
C GLY A 72 -21.37 10.84 -1.30
N THR A 73 -21.40 11.23 -2.57
CA THR A 73 -22.54 10.83 -3.42
C THR A 73 -22.46 9.32 -3.65
N GLU A 74 -23.60 8.62 -3.76
CA GLU A 74 -23.61 7.19 -4.13
C GLU A 74 -22.87 6.91 -5.46
N HIS A 75 -22.74 7.93 -6.30
CA HIS A 75 -22.00 7.84 -7.56
C HIS A 75 -20.48 7.99 -7.34
N GLY A 76 -20.04 8.66 -6.28
CA GLY A 76 -18.63 8.98 -6.04
C GLY A 76 -17.75 7.74 -5.82
N TRP A 77 -18.20 6.78 -5.00
CA TRP A 77 -17.43 5.55 -4.78
C TRP A 77 -17.37 4.67 -6.02
N LYS A 78 -18.43 4.68 -6.86
CA LYS A 78 -18.46 3.94 -8.13
C LYS A 78 -17.46 4.53 -9.12
N VAL A 79 -17.40 5.85 -9.23
CA VAL A 79 -16.39 6.54 -10.05
C VAL A 79 -14.98 6.29 -9.51
N LEU A 80 -14.77 6.39 -8.19
CA LEU A 80 -13.48 6.08 -7.56
C LEU A 80 -13.07 4.62 -7.82
N LYS A 81 -13.99 3.67 -7.73
CA LYS A 81 -13.76 2.26 -8.06
C LYS A 81 -13.37 2.08 -9.52
N LEU A 82 -14.04 2.76 -10.45
CA LEU A 82 -13.69 2.71 -11.86
C LEU A 82 -12.28 3.25 -12.13
N VAL A 83 -11.92 4.38 -11.52
CA VAL A 83 -10.56 4.94 -11.61
C VAL A 83 -9.54 3.99 -11.01
N ALA A 84 -9.80 3.42 -9.83
CA ALA A 84 -8.90 2.49 -9.16
C ALA A 84 -8.71 1.18 -9.95
N VAL A 85 -9.77 0.65 -10.58
CA VAL A 85 -9.69 -0.55 -11.42
C VAL A 85 -8.92 -0.27 -12.71
N LEU A 86 -9.15 0.87 -13.36
CA LEU A 86 -8.39 1.26 -14.55
C LEU A 86 -6.91 1.44 -14.23
N TYR A 87 -6.62 2.10 -13.10
CA TYR A 87 -5.27 2.21 -12.57
C TYR A 87 -4.66 0.81 -12.34
N LEU A 88 -5.35 -0.06 -11.59
CA LEU A 88 -4.86 -1.41 -11.33
C LEU A 88 -4.57 -2.19 -12.62
N ALA A 89 -5.43 -2.07 -13.64
CA ALA A 89 -5.23 -2.73 -14.93
C ALA A 89 -3.94 -2.27 -15.63
N VAL A 90 -3.70 -0.96 -15.68
CA VAL A 90 -2.46 -0.40 -16.26
C VAL A 90 -1.25 -0.81 -15.42
N LEU A 91 -1.35 -0.72 -14.10
CA LEU A 91 -0.29 -1.10 -13.16
C LEU A 91 0.11 -2.57 -13.34
N LEU A 92 -0.85 -3.49 -13.34
CA LEU A 92 -0.59 -4.92 -13.53
C LEU A 92 -0.08 -5.22 -14.94
N GLY A 93 -0.62 -4.57 -15.97
CA GLY A 93 -0.13 -4.71 -17.34
C GLY A 93 1.34 -4.29 -17.49
N CYS A 94 1.69 -3.09 -17.02
CA CYS A 94 3.07 -2.61 -17.04
C CYS A 94 3.99 -3.49 -16.19
N THR A 95 3.55 -3.89 -15.00
CA THR A 95 4.36 -4.74 -14.12
C THR A 95 4.60 -6.11 -14.74
N ALA A 96 3.59 -6.74 -15.34
CA ALA A 96 3.73 -8.04 -15.98
C ALA A 96 4.66 -8.02 -17.21
N LEU A 97 4.71 -6.89 -17.95
CA LEU A 97 5.64 -6.70 -19.06
C LEU A 97 7.11 -6.61 -18.59
N ILE A 98 7.35 -6.03 -17.42
CA ILE A 98 8.70 -5.90 -16.84
C ILE A 98 9.09 -7.18 -16.08
N ASN A 99 8.16 -7.72 -15.31
CA ASN A 99 8.33 -8.89 -14.46
C ASN A 99 7.00 -9.63 -14.33
N PHE A 100 6.83 -10.67 -15.15
CA PHE A 100 5.62 -11.47 -15.20
C PHE A 100 5.24 -12.05 -13.84
N SER A 101 6.21 -12.61 -13.10
CA SER A 101 5.97 -13.23 -11.79
C SER A 101 5.47 -12.22 -10.76
N LEU A 102 6.06 -11.03 -10.71
CA LEU A 102 5.61 -9.96 -9.82
C LEU A 102 4.20 -9.48 -10.21
N GLY A 103 3.96 -9.27 -11.50
CA GLY A 103 2.63 -8.90 -12.01
C GLY A 103 1.57 -9.94 -11.64
N PHE A 104 1.90 -11.23 -11.73
CA PHE A 104 1.02 -12.32 -11.34
C PHE A 104 0.73 -12.33 -9.83
N ILE A 105 1.75 -12.20 -8.97
CA ILE A 105 1.57 -12.16 -7.52
C ILE A 105 0.69 -10.97 -7.10
N LEU A 106 0.95 -9.79 -7.67
CA LEU A 106 0.12 -8.60 -7.40
C LEU A 106 -1.31 -8.78 -7.91
N ALA A 107 -1.51 -9.45 -9.04
CA ALA A 107 -2.85 -9.74 -9.54
C ALA A 107 -3.62 -10.67 -8.60
N LEU A 108 -2.97 -11.71 -8.07
CA LEU A 108 -3.59 -12.66 -7.13
C LEU A 108 -4.11 -11.97 -5.86
N THR A 109 -3.46 -10.90 -5.40
CA THR A 109 -3.88 -10.21 -4.17
C THR A 109 -4.80 -9.02 -4.44
N LEU A 110 -4.52 -8.21 -5.47
CA LEU A 110 -5.27 -6.96 -5.71
C LEU A 110 -6.51 -7.10 -6.59
N VAL A 111 -6.57 -8.09 -7.50
CA VAL A 111 -7.75 -8.28 -8.35
C VAL A 111 -8.97 -8.74 -7.53
N PRO A 112 -8.86 -9.69 -6.58
CA PRO A 112 -9.98 -10.03 -5.71
C PRO A 112 -10.48 -8.83 -4.90
N VAL A 113 -9.55 -8.01 -4.37
CA VAL A 113 -9.88 -6.76 -3.69
C VAL A 113 -10.71 -5.86 -4.60
N ALA A 114 -10.24 -5.61 -5.82
CA ALA A 114 -10.91 -4.76 -6.78
C ALA A 114 -12.30 -5.28 -7.16
N ALA A 115 -12.47 -6.60 -7.30
CA ALA A 115 -13.75 -7.21 -7.65
C ALA A 115 -14.79 -6.99 -6.54
N PHE A 116 -14.46 -7.35 -5.30
CA PHE A 116 -15.44 -7.45 -4.22
C PHE A 116 -15.63 -6.17 -3.39
N VAL A 117 -14.71 -5.21 -3.44
CA VAL A 117 -14.80 -4.03 -2.57
C VAL A 117 -15.97 -3.11 -2.95
N THR A 118 -16.88 -2.87 -2.01
CA THR A 118 -17.97 -1.89 -2.08
C THR A 118 -18.22 -1.34 -0.67
N PRO A 119 -18.97 -0.23 -0.50
CA PRO A 119 -19.31 0.26 0.84
C PRO A 119 -20.39 -0.59 1.56
N ASP A 120 -21.13 -1.41 0.81
CA ASP A 120 -22.31 -2.15 1.28
C ASP A 120 -22.00 -3.52 1.92
N VAL A 121 -20.72 -3.95 1.91
CA VAL A 121 -20.30 -5.24 2.49
C VAL A 121 -20.04 -5.14 4.01
N PRO A 122 -19.99 -6.28 4.73
CA PRO A 122 -19.63 -6.31 6.15
C PRO A 122 -18.23 -5.71 6.41
N LYS A 123 -18.19 -4.47 6.91
CA LYS A 123 -16.96 -3.65 7.00
C LYS A 123 -15.81 -4.34 7.74
N ALA A 124 -16.06 -4.96 8.88
CA ALA A 124 -15.01 -5.57 9.70
C ALA A 124 -14.33 -6.74 8.98
N LEU A 125 -15.12 -7.66 8.42
CA LEU A 125 -14.59 -8.83 7.69
C LEU A 125 -13.89 -8.41 6.41
N SER A 126 -14.50 -7.51 5.63
CA SER A 126 -13.91 -7.00 4.40
C SER A 126 -12.63 -6.19 4.64
N ALA A 127 -12.56 -5.43 5.73
CA ALA A 127 -11.35 -4.69 6.11
C ALA A 127 -10.21 -5.65 6.48
N PHE A 128 -10.52 -6.69 7.27
CA PHE A 128 -9.54 -7.72 7.62
C PHE A 128 -8.99 -8.42 6.37
N ILE A 129 -9.88 -8.81 5.43
CA ILE A 129 -9.47 -9.40 4.15
C ILE A 129 -8.61 -8.42 3.34
N LEU A 130 -8.98 -7.13 3.26
CA LEU A 130 -8.19 -6.13 2.54
C LEU A 130 -6.78 -5.99 3.11
N VAL A 131 -6.64 -6.02 4.44
CA VAL A 131 -5.33 -5.95 5.12
C VAL A 131 -4.50 -7.18 4.79
N ILE A 132 -5.09 -8.38 4.83
CA ILE A 132 -4.41 -9.63 4.43
C ILE A 132 -3.94 -9.56 2.96
N LEU A 133 -4.73 -8.96 2.08
CA LEU A 133 -4.41 -8.78 0.67
C LEU A 133 -3.63 -7.48 0.38
N SER A 134 -3.09 -6.83 1.41
CA SER A 134 -2.31 -5.61 1.26
C SER A 134 -0.90 -5.87 0.73
N PRO A 135 -0.20 -4.86 0.17
CA PRO A 135 1.17 -5.03 -0.32
C PRO A 135 2.15 -5.56 0.73
N ALA A 136 2.05 -5.09 1.98
CA ALA A 136 2.89 -5.57 3.07
C ALA A 136 2.65 -7.05 3.40
N CYS A 137 1.39 -7.48 3.49
CA CYS A 137 1.07 -8.88 3.73
C CYS A 137 1.41 -9.76 2.53
N THR A 138 1.24 -9.26 1.29
CA THR A 138 1.68 -9.94 0.07
C THR A 138 3.19 -10.20 0.11
N LEU A 139 3.99 -9.21 0.52
CA LEU A 139 5.43 -9.37 0.70
C LEU A 139 5.76 -10.37 1.81
N LEU A 140 5.11 -10.26 2.98
CA LEU A 140 5.29 -11.18 4.09
C LEU A 140 5.00 -12.63 3.68
N PHE A 141 3.87 -12.90 3.04
CA PHE A 141 3.54 -14.24 2.55
C PHE A 141 4.52 -14.72 1.48
N SER A 142 5.00 -13.81 0.62
CA SER A 142 6.03 -14.16 -0.37
C SER A 142 7.35 -14.57 0.29
N VAL A 143 7.74 -13.95 1.40
CA VAL A 143 8.92 -14.35 2.19
C VAL A 143 8.75 -15.76 2.72
N PHE A 144 7.64 -16.06 3.40
CA PHE A 144 7.39 -17.41 3.91
C PHE A 144 7.32 -18.44 2.79
N PHE A 145 6.57 -18.14 1.72
CA PHE A 145 6.42 -19.04 0.58
C PHE A 145 7.76 -19.30 -0.11
N PHE A 146 8.62 -18.29 -0.22
CA PHE A 146 9.97 -18.47 -0.76
C PHE A 146 10.82 -19.40 0.10
N GLN A 147 10.78 -19.26 1.43
CA GLN A 147 11.52 -20.14 2.34
C GLN A 147 11.01 -21.60 2.30
N GLU A 148 9.70 -21.80 2.22
CA GLU A 148 9.10 -23.13 2.00
C GLU A 148 9.57 -23.76 0.69
N LEU A 149 9.60 -22.98 -0.41
CA LEU A 149 10.10 -23.45 -1.70
C LEU A 149 11.59 -23.78 -1.70
N GLN A 150 12.38 -23.17 -0.82
CA GLN A 150 13.80 -23.48 -0.61
C GLN A 150 14.03 -24.65 0.35
N GLU A 151 12.96 -25.32 0.82
CA GLU A 151 13.01 -26.40 1.81
C GLU A 151 13.68 -25.97 3.15
N MET A 152 13.63 -24.66 3.46
CA MET A 152 14.16 -24.07 4.69
C MET A 152 13.06 -23.33 5.45
N PRO A 153 12.02 -24.04 5.94
CA PRO A 153 10.91 -23.39 6.62
C PRO A 153 11.40 -22.62 7.85
N VAL A 154 10.93 -21.38 7.98
CA VAL A 154 11.33 -20.48 9.06
C VAL A 154 10.22 -20.37 10.10
N SER A 155 10.60 -20.20 11.36
CA SER A 155 9.63 -19.87 12.41
C SER A 155 8.96 -18.53 12.12
N PHE A 156 7.83 -18.24 12.74
CA PHE A 156 7.15 -16.95 12.56
C PHE A 156 8.06 -15.77 12.94
N LEU A 157 8.83 -15.90 14.02
CA LEU A 157 9.73 -14.85 14.48
C LEU A 157 10.87 -14.60 13.47
N ASP A 158 11.48 -15.67 12.96
CA ASP A 158 12.55 -15.57 11.97
C ASP A 158 12.02 -15.01 10.63
N GLY A 159 10.84 -15.47 10.21
CA GLY A 159 10.17 -14.92 9.02
C GLY A 159 9.80 -13.45 9.17
N TRP A 160 9.41 -13.01 10.37
CA TRP A 160 9.17 -11.60 10.66
C TRP A 160 10.47 -10.78 10.55
N MET A 161 11.57 -11.26 11.12
CA MET A 161 12.88 -10.60 11.01
C MET A 161 13.36 -10.53 9.56
N LEU A 162 13.17 -11.61 8.78
CA LEU A 162 13.46 -11.63 7.35
C LEU A 162 12.60 -10.62 6.58
N PHE A 163 11.31 -10.53 6.90
CA PHE A 163 10.43 -9.54 6.30
C PHE A 163 10.90 -8.10 6.54
N LEU A 164 11.27 -7.75 7.78
CA LEU A 164 11.84 -6.44 8.10
C LEU A 164 13.14 -6.18 7.33
N SER A 165 13.99 -7.20 7.21
CA SER A 165 15.24 -7.15 6.42
C SER A 165 14.96 -6.92 4.94
N VAL A 166 13.98 -7.60 4.35
CA VAL A 166 13.62 -7.42 2.93
C VAL A 166 13.07 -6.01 2.69
N ILE A 167 12.34 -5.43 3.65
CA ILE A 167 11.90 -4.03 3.56
C ILE A 167 13.09 -3.08 3.55
N SER A 168 14.00 -3.17 4.53
CA SER A 168 15.17 -2.28 4.59
C SER A 168 16.00 -2.39 3.31
N GLN A 169 16.30 -3.63 2.89
CA GLN A 169 17.05 -3.91 1.68
C GLN A 169 16.37 -3.34 0.44
N GLY A 170 15.06 -3.55 0.26
CA GLY A 170 14.34 -3.01 -0.89
C GLY A 170 14.39 -1.48 -0.98
N ILE A 171 14.31 -0.80 0.16
CA ILE A 171 14.39 0.68 0.23
C ILE A 171 15.83 1.15 -0.06
N LEU A 172 16.82 0.54 0.59
CA LEU A 172 18.23 0.92 0.44
C LEU A 172 18.78 0.57 -0.95
N ASP A 173 18.36 -0.54 -1.54
CA ASP A 173 18.71 -0.91 -2.91
C ASP A 173 18.19 0.11 -3.91
N HIS A 174 17.02 0.69 -3.66
CA HIS A 174 16.56 1.81 -4.48
C HIS A 174 17.42 3.05 -4.25
N ALA A 175 17.67 3.43 -3.00
CA ALA A 175 18.43 4.63 -2.67
C ALA A 175 19.87 4.60 -3.22
N LEU A 176 20.51 3.42 -3.21
CA LEU A 176 21.91 3.24 -3.61
C LEU A 176 22.06 2.87 -5.09
N TYR A 177 21.16 2.05 -5.63
CA TYR A 177 21.31 1.43 -6.96
C TYR A 177 20.16 1.73 -7.92
N GLY A 178 19.12 2.46 -7.50
CA GLY A 178 17.99 2.78 -8.35
C GLY A 178 17.07 1.61 -8.68
N SER A 179 17.03 0.57 -7.82
CA SER A 179 16.09 -0.55 -7.96
C SER A 179 14.64 -0.09 -8.11
N LEU A 180 13.90 -0.64 -9.07
CA LEU A 180 12.55 -0.16 -9.43
C LEU A 180 11.44 -0.69 -8.51
N VAL A 181 11.68 -1.76 -7.76
CA VAL A 181 10.62 -2.46 -7.01
C VAL A 181 10.06 -1.58 -5.90
N TYR A 182 10.91 -0.92 -5.13
CA TYR A 182 10.44 -0.05 -4.04
C TYR A 182 9.61 1.16 -4.54
N PRO A 183 10.05 1.94 -5.55
CA PRO A 183 9.22 2.98 -6.15
C PRO A 183 7.89 2.45 -6.68
N LEU A 184 7.88 1.30 -7.37
CA LEU A 184 6.68 0.66 -7.87
C LEU A 184 5.70 0.39 -6.73
N VAL A 185 6.17 -0.21 -5.63
CA VAL A 185 5.34 -0.53 -4.47
C VAL A 185 4.84 0.74 -3.76
N ALA A 186 5.74 1.67 -3.44
CA ALA A 186 5.43 2.85 -2.63
C ALA A 186 4.59 3.89 -3.39
N LEU A 187 4.90 4.14 -4.66
CA LEU A 187 4.24 5.19 -5.45
C LEU A 187 3.04 4.68 -6.23
N LEU A 188 2.96 3.38 -6.53
CA LEU A 188 1.89 2.84 -7.37
C LEU A 188 1.01 1.81 -6.68
N VAL A 189 1.59 0.69 -6.22
CA VAL A 189 0.82 -0.43 -5.66
C VAL A 189 0.10 -0.02 -4.37
N TYR A 190 0.80 0.64 -3.45
CA TYR A 190 0.24 1.03 -2.16
C TYR A 190 -0.84 2.11 -2.28
N PRO A 191 -0.65 3.22 -3.04
CA PRO A 191 -1.72 4.16 -3.33
C PRO A 191 -2.93 3.51 -3.98
N CYS A 192 -2.74 2.60 -4.94
CA CYS A 192 -3.84 1.87 -5.56
C CYS A 192 -4.64 1.05 -4.53
N TRP A 193 -3.96 0.35 -3.62
CA TRP A 193 -4.60 -0.38 -2.53
C TRP A 193 -5.36 0.57 -1.58
N LEU A 194 -4.79 1.74 -1.26
CA LEU A 194 -5.45 2.76 -0.44
C LEU A 194 -6.73 3.31 -1.09
N LEU A 195 -6.84 3.36 -2.42
CA LEU A 195 -8.11 3.73 -3.07
C LEU A 195 -9.21 2.71 -2.75
N PHE A 196 -8.90 1.41 -2.81
CA PHE A 196 -9.86 0.35 -2.42
C PHE A 196 -10.21 0.42 -0.94
N TRP A 197 -9.22 0.72 -0.09
CA TRP A 197 -9.44 0.98 1.33
C TRP A 197 -10.42 2.15 1.55
N ASN A 198 -10.26 3.27 0.83
CA ASN A 198 -11.21 4.39 0.89
C ASN A 198 -12.61 4.02 0.38
N ILE A 199 -12.72 3.18 -0.65
CA ILE A 199 -14.03 2.72 -1.18
C ILE A 199 -14.79 1.90 -0.13
N LEU A 200 -14.11 1.00 0.58
CA LEU A 200 -14.74 0.16 1.62
C LEU A 200 -15.40 1.00 2.73
N PHE A 201 -14.76 2.10 3.10
CA PHE A 201 -15.23 2.96 4.18
C PHE A 201 -16.08 4.15 3.70
N TRP A 202 -16.40 4.20 2.40
CA TRP A 202 -17.19 5.28 1.81
C TRP A 202 -18.56 5.45 2.48
N LYS A 203 -18.99 6.70 2.64
CA LYS A 203 -20.25 7.12 3.29
C LYS A 203 -21.00 8.14 2.45
#